data_AF-A0A937VMJ0-F1
#
_entry.id   AF-A0A937VMJ0-F1
#
_cell.length_a   1.000
_cell.length_b   1.000
_cell.length_c   1.000
_cell.angle_alpha   90.00
_cell.angle_beta   90.00
_cell.angle_gamma   90.00
#
_symmetry.space_group_name_H-M   'P 1'
#
loop_
_entity.id
_entity.type
_entity.pdbx_description
1 polymer ?
#
loop_
_entity_poly.entity_id
_entity_poly.type
_entity_poly.pdbx_seq_one_letter_code
_entity_poly.pdbx_strand_id
1 'polypeptide(L)'
;MTIDLKTVMLVSTMVNFICACAIAIIWYQNRKRFAGLTFWLAYMILLTTGTTLVILRGMVPDFFSIVLANAMVIAGIVTIYMGLERFVGKKSSQIHNYVLLGIFIVVHAYYTHVEPILLARSLNFSVATMIFTFQCCWLLLRRVDSSMRRITFTVGIVFGCYVVASFARIILLTLSPPQSSDFFK
;
A
#
# COMPACT_ATOMS: atom_id res chain seq x y z
N MET A 1 12.50 20.46 17.14
CA MET A 1 12.72 18.99 17.26
C MET A 1 12.43 18.37 15.91
N THR A 2 13.46 18.07 15.13
CA THR A 2 13.30 17.35 13.86
C THR A 2 13.00 15.90 14.20
N ILE A 3 11.77 15.46 13.98
CA ILE A 3 11.43 14.05 14.12
C ILE A 3 12.24 13.31 13.04
N ASP A 4 13.16 12.44 13.48
CA ASP A 4 13.96 11.61 12.58
C ASP A 4 13.03 10.64 11.83
N LEU A 5 13.15 10.62 10.50
CA LEU A 5 12.37 9.79 9.61
C LEU A 5 12.51 8.30 9.94
N LYS A 6 13.71 7.89 10.39
CA LYS A 6 13.97 6.49 10.80
C LYS A 6 13.08 6.10 11.98
N THR A 7 12.94 6.99 12.96
CA THR A 7 12.09 6.77 14.14
C THR A 7 10.62 6.66 13.74
N VAL A 8 10.13 7.51 12.83
CA VAL A 8 8.75 7.43 12.32
C VAL A 8 8.50 6.10 11.62
N MET A 9 9.41 5.67 10.75
CA MET A 9 9.28 4.41 10.04
C MET A 9 9.33 3.20 10.98
N LEU A 10 10.20 3.24 11.99
CA LEU A 10 10.31 2.19 13.00
C LEU A 10 9.03 2.06 13.82
N VAL A 11 8.51 3.18 14.35
CA VAL A 11 7.26 3.19 15.11
C VAL A 11 6.10 2.71 14.23
N SER A 12 6.03 3.18 12.98
CA SER A 12 4.99 2.75 12.03
C SER A 12 5.04 1.24 11.76
N THR A 13 6.25 0.68 11.63
CA THR A 13 6.44 -0.77 11.42
C THR A 13 6.07 -1.59 12.65
N MET A 14 6.37 -1.10 13.86
CA MET A 14 5.93 -1.74 15.10
C MET A 14 4.40 -1.75 15.21
N VAL A 15 3.75 -0.63 14.89
CA VAL A 15 2.27 -0.55 14.85
C VAL A 15 1.71 -1.53 13.82
N ASN A 16 2.27 -1.58 12.60
CA ASN A 16 1.86 -2.53 11.57
C ASN A 16 1.99 -3.99 12.05
N PHE A 17 3.09 -4.33 12.73
CA PHE A 17 3.31 -5.66 13.29
C PHE A 17 2.27 -6.02 14.35
N ILE A 18 1.97 -5.10 15.28
CA ILE A 18 0.94 -5.31 16.31
C ILE A 18 -0.43 -5.51 15.64
N CYS A 19 -0.77 -4.68 14.64
CA CYS A 19 -1.99 -4.84 13.86
C CYS A 19 -2.03 -6.19 13.13
N ALA A 20 -0.93 -6.63 12.52
CA ALA A 20 -0.84 -7.92 11.86
C ALA A 20 -1.11 -9.08 12.84
N CYS A 21 -0.54 -9.03 14.04
CA CYS A 21 -0.80 -10.01 15.11
C CYS A 21 -2.28 -10.01 15.53
N ALA A 22 -2.88 -8.84 15.74
CA ALA A 22 -4.29 -8.73 16.09
C ALA A 22 -5.21 -9.32 15.00
N ILE A 23 -4.94 -9.00 13.73
CA ILE A 23 -5.68 -9.57 12.60
C ILE A 23 -5.44 -11.07 12.47
N ALA A 24 -4.23 -11.58 12.75
CA ALA A 24 -3.94 -13.00 12.74
C ALA A 24 -4.77 -13.77 13.78
N ILE A 25 -4.92 -13.19 14.99
CA ILE A 25 -5.76 -13.74 16.05
C ILE A 25 -7.24 -13.75 15.63
N ILE A 26 -7.75 -12.63 15.11
CA ILE A 26 -9.14 -12.53 14.62
C ILE A 26 -9.39 -13.51 13.49
N TRP A 27 -8.45 -13.64 12.56
CA TRP A 27 -8.49 -14.58 11.45
C TRP A 27 -8.52 -16.01 11.97
N TYR A 28 -7.65 -16.39 12.91
CA TYR A 28 -7.63 -17.73 13.47
C TYR A 28 -8.99 -18.11 14.08
N GLN A 29 -9.62 -17.17 14.80
CA GLN A 29 -10.93 -17.36 15.42
C GLN A 29 -12.10 -17.39 14.41
N ASN A 30 -12.02 -16.61 13.31
CA ASN A 30 -13.18 -16.34 12.45
C ASN A 30 -12.98 -16.73 10.96
N ARG A 31 -11.88 -17.39 10.59
CA ARG A 31 -11.52 -17.74 9.21
C ARG A 31 -12.59 -18.55 8.47
N LYS A 32 -13.39 -19.34 9.18
CA LYS A 32 -14.49 -20.12 8.58
C LYS A 32 -15.72 -19.28 8.25
N ARG A 33 -15.92 -18.14 8.93
CA ARG A 33 -17.11 -17.29 8.82
C ARG A 33 -16.93 -16.15 7.83
N PHE A 34 -15.74 -15.56 7.75
CA PHE A 34 -15.49 -14.40 6.89
C PHE A 34 -14.27 -14.61 5.99
N ALA A 35 -14.51 -14.93 4.73
CA ALA A 35 -13.44 -15.12 3.74
C ALA A 35 -12.59 -13.86 3.48
N GLY A 36 -13.11 -12.66 3.81
CA GLY A 36 -12.38 -11.39 3.70
C GLY A 36 -11.21 -11.26 4.68
N LEU A 37 -11.25 -11.94 5.84
CA LEU A 37 -10.19 -11.85 6.85
C LEU A 37 -8.85 -12.37 6.34
N THR A 38 -8.85 -13.38 5.47
CA THR A 38 -7.61 -13.92 4.89
C THR A 38 -6.89 -12.89 4.03
N PHE A 39 -7.64 -12.11 3.23
CA PHE A 39 -7.09 -11.04 2.42
C PHE A 39 -6.55 -9.90 3.28
N TRP A 40 -7.23 -9.60 4.38
CA TRP A 40 -6.77 -8.55 5.29
C TRP A 40 -5.50 -8.95 6.04
N LEU A 41 -5.41 -10.21 6.49
CA LEU A 41 -4.19 -10.75 7.08
C LEU A 41 -3.04 -10.73 6.07
N ALA A 42 -3.27 -11.18 4.83
CA ALA A 42 -2.26 -11.16 3.78
C ALA A 42 -1.77 -9.73 3.48
N TYR A 43 -2.67 -8.75 3.42
CA TYR A 43 -2.31 -7.33 3.32
C TYR A 43 -1.41 -6.89 4.47
N MET A 44 -1.77 -7.20 5.71
CA MET A 44 -0.98 -6.78 6.88
C MET A 44 0.41 -7.40 6.91
N ILE A 45 0.53 -8.67 6.54
CA ILE A 45 1.83 -9.34 6.40
C ILE A 45 2.68 -8.65 5.32
N LEU A 46 2.12 -8.44 4.12
CA LEU A 46 2.81 -7.77 3.02
C LEU A 46 3.25 -6.35 3.38
N LEU A 47 2.36 -5.58 4.02
CA LEU A 47 2.66 -4.22 4.46
C LEU A 47 3.79 -4.22 5.49
N THR A 48 3.71 -5.08 6.51
CA THR A 48 4.69 -5.13 7.60
C THR A 48 6.06 -5.56 7.08
N THR A 49 6.11 -6.63 6.29
CA THR A 49 7.38 -7.10 5.70
C THR A 49 7.96 -6.05 4.74
N GLY A 50 7.11 -5.40 3.93
CA GLY A 50 7.53 -4.32 3.06
C GLY A 50 8.15 -3.15 3.83
N THR A 51 7.50 -2.67 4.89
CA THR A 51 8.04 -1.55 5.69
C THR A 51 9.29 -1.95 6.48
N THR A 52 9.37 -3.19 6.99
CA THR A 52 10.59 -3.72 7.62
C THR A 52 11.76 -3.72 6.64
N LEU A 53 11.57 -4.16 5.40
CA LEU A 53 12.62 -4.15 4.37
C LEU A 53 13.12 -2.73 4.05
N VAL A 54 12.24 -1.71 4.10
CA VAL A 54 12.65 -0.30 3.93
C VAL A 54 13.56 0.16 5.06
N ILE A 55 13.30 -0.23 6.32
CA ILE A 55 14.15 0.14 7.46
C ILE A 55 15.54 -0.50 7.35
N LEU A 56 15.61 -1.71 6.80
CA LEU A 56 16.87 -2.43 6.57
C LEU A 56 17.68 -1.88 5.38
N ARG A 57 17.28 -0.75 4.79
CA ARG A 57 18.03 -0.10 3.71
C ARG A 57 19.46 0.24 4.18
N GLY A 58 20.44 -0.09 3.35
CA GLY A 58 21.86 0.02 3.67
C GLY A 58 22.46 -1.21 4.36
N MET A 59 21.62 -2.14 4.85
CA MET A 59 22.06 -3.45 5.37
C MET A 59 21.77 -4.60 4.39
N VAL A 60 20.68 -4.52 3.63
CA VAL A 60 20.32 -5.49 2.59
C VAL A 60 20.44 -4.88 1.20
N PRO A 61 20.59 -5.69 0.12
CA PRO A 61 20.72 -5.15 -1.23
C PRO A 61 19.53 -4.26 -1.62
N ASP A 62 19.80 -3.23 -2.42
CA ASP A 62 18.80 -2.23 -2.84
C ASP A 62 17.58 -2.86 -3.53
N PHE A 63 17.77 -3.98 -4.24
CA PHE A 63 16.65 -4.71 -4.81
C PHE A 63 15.62 -5.12 -3.74
N PHE A 64 16.07 -5.63 -2.59
CA PHE A 64 15.17 -6.06 -1.51
C PHE A 64 14.56 -4.89 -0.74
N SER A 65 15.38 -3.90 -0.37
CA SER A 65 14.94 -2.75 0.46
C SER A 65 14.18 -1.68 -0.33
N ILE A 66 14.25 -1.70 -1.66
CA ILE A 66 13.61 -0.71 -2.52
C ILE A 66 12.57 -1.37 -3.43
N VAL A 67 12.98 -2.28 -4.31
CA VAL A 67 12.08 -2.84 -5.32
C VAL A 67 11.07 -3.77 -4.67
N LEU A 68 11.55 -4.82 -4.00
CA LEU A 68 10.69 -5.81 -3.35
C LEU A 68 9.84 -5.17 -2.25
N ALA A 69 10.45 -4.35 -1.40
CA ALA A 69 9.75 -3.66 -0.32
C ALA A 69 8.51 -2.88 -0.81
N ASN A 70 8.68 -2.03 -1.83
CA ASN A 70 7.57 -1.24 -2.37
C ASN A 70 6.58 -2.11 -3.16
N ALA A 71 7.05 -3.15 -3.87
CA ALA A 71 6.18 -4.11 -4.54
C ALA A 71 5.27 -4.84 -3.55
N MET A 72 5.78 -5.23 -2.37
CA MET A 72 4.98 -5.87 -1.32
C MET A 72 3.89 -4.93 -0.79
N VAL A 73 4.22 -3.65 -0.56
CA VAL A 73 3.23 -2.66 -0.11
C VAL A 73 2.10 -2.50 -1.14
N ILE A 74 2.43 -2.31 -2.43
CA ILE A 74 1.41 -2.15 -3.48
C ILE A 74 0.63 -3.45 -3.71
N ALA A 75 1.28 -4.60 -3.73
CA ALA A 75 0.62 -5.91 -3.80
C ALA A 75 -0.33 -6.14 -2.62
N GLY A 76 0.02 -5.61 -1.45
CA GLY A 76 -0.87 -5.56 -0.30
C GLY A 76 -2.16 -4.78 -0.59
N ILE A 77 -2.06 -3.60 -1.20
CA ILE A 77 -3.24 -2.78 -1.56
C ILE A 77 -4.13 -3.54 -2.57
N VAL A 78 -3.53 -4.22 -3.55
CA VAL A 78 -4.27 -5.10 -4.48
C VAL A 78 -4.96 -6.23 -3.73
N THR A 79 -4.29 -6.83 -2.74
CA THR A 79 -4.84 -7.92 -1.93
C THR A 79 -6.04 -7.48 -1.10
N ILE A 80 -5.96 -6.30 -0.46
CA ILE A 80 -7.12 -5.78 0.29
C ILE A 80 -8.27 -5.40 -0.64
N TYR A 81 -8.00 -4.88 -1.85
CA TYR A 81 -9.03 -4.64 -2.86
C TYR A 81 -9.80 -5.91 -3.23
N MET A 82 -9.10 -7.02 -3.48
CA MET A 82 -9.74 -8.32 -3.72
C MET A 82 -10.58 -8.80 -2.52
N GLY A 83 -10.08 -8.56 -1.31
CA GLY A 83 -10.83 -8.82 -0.08
C GLY A 83 -12.13 -8.02 0.02
N LEU A 84 -12.07 -6.73 -0.32
CA LEU A 84 -13.23 -5.84 -0.34
C LEU A 84 -14.25 -6.25 -1.39
N GLU A 85 -13.82 -6.60 -2.61
CA GLU A 85 -14.72 -7.10 -3.65
C GLU A 85 -15.49 -8.35 -3.20
N ARG A 86 -14.79 -9.27 -2.53
CA ARG A 86 -15.41 -10.49 -2.00
C ARG A 86 -16.34 -10.19 -0.84
N PHE A 87 -16.01 -9.22 0.01
CA PHE A 87 -16.86 -8.78 1.12
C PHE A 87 -18.18 -8.16 0.63
N VAL A 88 -18.12 -7.34 -0.43
CA VAL A 88 -19.32 -6.70 -1.00
C VAL A 88 -20.03 -7.54 -2.06
N GLY A 89 -19.53 -8.75 -2.34
CA GLY A 89 -20.12 -9.67 -3.32
C GLY A 89 -19.96 -9.26 -4.79
N LYS A 90 -19.13 -8.25 -5.10
CA LYS A 90 -18.92 -7.74 -6.47
C LYS A 90 -17.56 -8.18 -7.00
N LYS A 91 -17.40 -9.47 -7.28
CA LYS A 91 -16.17 -10.01 -7.88
C LYS A 91 -15.94 -9.41 -9.28
N SER A 92 -14.73 -8.96 -9.56
CA SER A 92 -14.26 -8.58 -10.89
C SER A 92 -13.04 -9.38 -11.30
N SER A 93 -12.72 -9.38 -12.59
CA SER A 93 -11.43 -9.88 -13.06
C SER A 93 -10.31 -8.96 -12.57
N GLN A 94 -9.31 -9.56 -11.92
CA GLN A 94 -8.18 -8.86 -11.31
C GLN A 94 -6.96 -8.77 -12.25
N ILE A 95 -7.09 -9.25 -13.49
CA ILE A 95 -6.00 -9.26 -14.48
C ILE A 95 -5.43 -7.85 -14.67
N HIS A 96 -6.29 -6.84 -14.78
CA HIS A 96 -5.85 -5.45 -14.91
C HIS A 96 -4.96 -4.99 -13.74
N ASN A 97 -5.30 -5.39 -12.51
CA ASN A 97 -4.52 -5.05 -11.32
C ASN A 97 -3.19 -5.78 -11.26
N TYR A 98 -3.12 -7.02 -11.72
CA TYR A 98 -1.85 -7.74 -11.85
C TYR A 98 -0.95 -7.14 -12.94
N VAL A 99 -1.52 -6.72 -14.07
CA VAL A 99 -0.78 -6.03 -15.13
C VAL A 99 -0.25 -4.69 -14.63
N LEU A 100 -1.07 -3.88 -13.96
CA LEU A 100 -0.64 -2.62 -13.35
C LEU A 100 0.45 -2.83 -12.30
N LEU A 101 0.34 -3.87 -11.46
CA LEU A 101 1.38 -4.23 -10.50
C LEU A 101 2.69 -4.62 -11.20
N GLY A 102 2.61 -5.40 -12.29
CA GLY A 102 3.77 -5.75 -13.11
C GLY A 102 4.46 -4.52 -13.70
N ILE A 103 3.68 -3.60 -14.28
CA ILE A 103 4.20 -2.33 -14.80
C ILE A 103 4.86 -1.52 -13.68
N PHE A 104 4.20 -1.41 -12.52
CA PHE A 104 4.76 -0.72 -11.36
C PHE A 104 6.14 -1.30 -10.98
N ILE A 105 6.27 -2.62 -10.87
CA ILE A 105 7.52 -3.30 -10.50
C ILE A 105 8.62 -3.02 -11.53
N VAL A 106 8.32 -3.14 -12.82
CA VAL A 106 9.29 -2.90 -13.90
C VAL A 106 9.78 -1.44 -13.88
N VAL A 107 8.86 -0.49 -13.82
CA VAL A 107 9.20 0.94 -13.74
C VAL A 107 10.01 1.25 -12.48
N HIS A 108 9.63 0.67 -11.34
CA HIS A 108 10.33 0.90 -10.07
C HIS A 108 11.73 0.28 -10.06
N ALA A 109 11.90 -0.89 -10.69
CA ALA A 109 13.20 -1.54 -10.85
C ALA A 109 14.12 -0.76 -11.79
N TYR A 110 13.59 -0.25 -12.91
CA TYR A 110 14.32 0.60 -13.85
C TYR A 110 14.91 1.84 -13.15
N TYR A 111 14.07 2.58 -12.43
CA TYR A 111 14.52 3.77 -11.68
C TYR A 111 15.31 3.46 -10.40
N THR A 112 15.52 2.17 -10.09
CA THR A 112 16.38 1.74 -8.99
C THR A 112 17.76 1.32 -9.49
N HIS A 113 17.86 0.62 -10.62
CA HIS A 113 19.11 0.02 -11.08
C HIS A 113 19.74 0.69 -12.30
N VAL A 114 18.94 1.30 -13.19
CA VAL A 114 19.43 1.90 -14.45
C VAL A 114 19.66 3.39 -14.27
N GLU A 115 18.61 4.11 -13.84
CA GLU A 115 18.66 5.55 -13.59
C GLU A 115 18.13 5.84 -12.18
N PRO A 116 19.00 5.95 -11.15
CA PRO A 116 18.61 6.07 -9.76
C PRO A 116 18.01 7.46 -9.44
N ILE A 117 16.82 7.74 -9.95
CA ILE A 117 16.09 9.00 -9.75
C ILE A 117 15.09 8.81 -8.60
N LEU A 118 15.39 9.44 -7.46
CA LEU A 118 14.54 9.37 -6.26
C LEU A 118 13.14 9.94 -6.49
N LEU A 119 13.04 11.03 -7.24
CA LEU A 119 11.77 11.66 -7.62
C LEU A 119 10.90 10.69 -8.42
N ALA A 120 11.45 10.04 -9.45
CA ALA A 120 10.72 9.12 -10.31
C ALA A 120 10.17 7.91 -9.52
N ARG A 121 10.98 7.32 -8.63
CA ARG A 121 10.53 6.24 -7.72
C ARG A 121 9.41 6.71 -6.77
N SER A 122 9.54 7.91 -6.21
CA SER A 122 8.56 8.47 -5.29
C SER A 122 7.23 8.80 -5.98
N LEU A 123 7.29 9.31 -7.21
CA LEU A 123 6.12 9.54 -8.06
C LEU A 123 5.47 8.22 -8.46
N ASN A 124 6.24 7.25 -8.95
CA ASN A 124 5.72 5.94 -9.35
C ASN A 124 4.97 5.26 -8.19
N PHE A 125 5.53 5.27 -6.99
CA PHE A 125 4.87 4.74 -5.78
C PHE A 125 3.60 5.51 -5.42
N SER A 126 3.62 6.84 -5.49
CA SER A 126 2.46 7.68 -5.15
C SER A 126 1.33 7.52 -6.16
N VAL A 127 1.65 7.42 -7.46
CA VAL A 127 0.68 7.16 -8.54
C VAL A 127 0.07 5.77 -8.38
N ALA A 128 0.87 4.73 -8.16
CA ALA A 128 0.36 3.39 -7.94
C ALA A 128 -0.58 3.34 -6.72
N THR A 129 -0.16 3.92 -5.60
CA THR A 129 -0.98 4.03 -4.38
C THR A 129 -2.31 4.74 -4.66
N MET A 130 -2.27 5.88 -5.37
CA MET A 130 -3.47 6.63 -5.73
C MET A 130 -4.43 5.81 -6.60
N ILE A 131 -3.93 5.11 -7.62
CA ILE A 131 -4.76 4.29 -8.52
C ILE A 131 -5.47 3.19 -7.74
N PHE A 132 -4.75 2.40 -6.95
CA PHE A 132 -5.36 1.28 -6.23
C PHE A 132 -6.27 1.72 -5.08
N THR A 133 -5.90 2.78 -4.35
CA THR A 133 -6.78 3.33 -3.28
C THR A 133 -8.03 3.99 -3.87
N PHE A 134 -7.94 4.59 -5.06
CA PHE A 134 -9.09 5.09 -5.80
C PHE A 134 -10.05 3.97 -6.22
N GLN A 135 -9.53 2.83 -6.69
CA GLN A 135 -10.37 1.67 -6.97
C GLN A 135 -11.11 1.16 -5.73
N CYS A 136 -10.45 1.11 -4.57
CA CYS A 136 -11.09 0.77 -3.28
C CYS A 136 -12.18 1.78 -2.91
N CYS A 137 -11.88 3.08 -3.02
CA CYS A 137 -12.83 4.16 -2.73
C CYS A 137 -14.07 4.07 -3.63
N TRP A 138 -13.87 3.91 -4.94
CA TRP A 138 -14.94 3.78 -5.92
C TRP A 138 -15.82 2.55 -5.67
N LEU A 139 -15.19 1.40 -5.38
CA LEU A 139 -15.90 0.17 -5.03
C LEU A 139 -16.84 0.39 -3.85
N LEU A 140 -16.34 0.99 -2.76
CA LEU A 140 -17.07 1.13 -1.50
C LEU A 140 -18.13 2.23 -1.49
N LEU A 141 -17.93 3.30 -2.28
CA LEU A 141 -18.85 4.45 -2.31
C LEU A 141 -19.92 4.34 -3.41
N ARG A 142 -19.63 3.68 -4.54
CA ARG A 142 -20.53 3.63 -5.70
C ARG A 142 -20.96 2.23 -6.15
N ARG A 143 -20.07 1.24 -6.13
CA ARG A 143 -20.37 -0.10 -6.71
C ARG A 143 -21.10 -1.04 -5.73
N VAL A 144 -21.10 -0.69 -4.45
CA VAL A 144 -21.80 -1.40 -3.37
C VAL A 144 -23.31 -1.23 -3.44
N ASP A 145 -24.05 -2.30 -3.15
CA ASP A 145 -25.52 -2.29 -3.06
C ASP A 145 -26.01 -1.40 -1.90
N SER A 146 -27.19 -0.79 -2.05
CA SER A 146 -27.73 0.22 -1.11
C SER A 146 -27.80 -0.24 0.35
N SER A 147 -28.00 -1.54 0.60
CA SER A 147 -28.05 -2.14 1.95
C SER A 147 -26.70 -2.13 2.67
N MET A 148 -25.60 -2.30 1.93
CA MET A 148 -24.24 -2.37 2.48
C MET A 148 -23.55 -1.00 2.49
N ARG A 149 -24.07 -0.03 1.73
CA ARG A 149 -23.47 1.29 1.54
C ARG A 149 -23.21 2.02 2.84
N ARG A 150 -24.11 1.93 3.83
CA ARG A 150 -23.94 2.61 5.14
C ARG A 150 -22.74 2.03 5.92
N ILE A 151 -22.48 0.73 5.80
CA ILE A 151 -21.35 0.05 6.46
C ILE A 151 -20.04 0.39 5.74
N THR A 152 -20.04 0.38 4.40
CA THR A 152 -18.83 0.61 3.61
C THR A 152 -18.47 2.08 3.45
N PHE A 153 -19.40 3.00 3.71
CA PHE A 153 -19.20 4.45 3.52
C PHE A 153 -18.00 4.98 4.32
N THR A 154 -17.93 4.66 5.62
CA THR A 154 -16.82 5.10 6.48
C THR A 154 -15.47 4.60 5.95
N VAL A 155 -15.41 3.34 5.53
CA VAL A 155 -14.20 2.75 4.94
C VAL A 155 -13.86 3.41 3.59
N GLY A 156 -14.88 3.71 2.78
CA GLY A 156 -14.74 4.45 1.53
C GLY A 156 -14.17 5.85 1.71
N ILE A 157 -14.59 6.58 2.75
CA ILE A 157 -14.02 7.88 3.10
C ILE A 157 -12.54 7.75 3.47
N VAL A 158 -12.15 6.74 4.26
CA VAL A 158 -10.75 6.52 4.63
C VAL A 158 -9.90 6.32 3.36
N PHE A 159 -10.34 5.49 2.42
CA PHE A 159 -9.66 5.36 1.13
C PHE A 159 -9.67 6.66 0.31
N GLY A 160 -10.75 7.45 0.37
CA GLY A 160 -10.80 8.79 -0.21
C GLY A 160 -9.73 9.72 0.35
N CYS A 161 -9.52 9.72 1.68
CA CYS A 161 -8.43 10.47 2.31
C CYS A 161 -7.05 10.01 1.82
N TYR A 162 -6.84 8.71 1.62
CA TYR A 162 -5.60 8.18 1.03
C TYR A 162 -5.39 8.66 -0.42
N VAL A 163 -6.45 8.74 -1.23
CA VAL A 163 -6.39 9.29 -2.60
C VAL A 163 -5.96 10.76 -2.55
N VAL A 164 -6.60 11.57 -1.71
CA VAL A 164 -6.28 13.00 -1.55
C VAL A 164 -4.84 13.18 -1.06
N ALA A 165 -4.41 12.40 -0.06
CA ALA A 165 -3.05 12.43 0.45
C ALA A 165 -2.03 12.04 -0.62
N SER A 166 -2.33 11.03 -1.44
CA SER A 166 -1.46 10.59 -2.54
C SER A 166 -1.37 11.65 -3.63
N PHE A 167 -2.49 12.30 -3.97
CA PHE A 167 -2.54 13.39 -4.93
C PHE A 167 -1.76 14.63 -4.44
N ALA A 168 -1.96 15.03 -3.18
CA ALA A 168 -1.19 16.09 -2.54
C ALA A 168 0.32 15.77 -2.56
N ARG A 169 0.69 14.51 -2.28
CA ARG A 169 2.08 14.06 -2.35
C ARG A 169 2.66 14.18 -3.76
N ILE A 170 1.90 13.85 -4.81
CA ILE A 170 2.33 14.02 -6.20
C ILE A 170 2.61 15.50 -6.49
N ILE A 171 1.69 16.40 -6.13
CA ILE A 171 1.86 17.85 -6.30
C ILE A 171 3.10 18.34 -5.56
N LEU A 172 3.25 17.97 -4.27
CA LEU A 172 4.40 18.37 -3.46
C LEU A 172 5.73 17.88 -4.04
N LEU A 173 5.78 16.64 -4.56
CA LEU A 173 6.98 16.10 -5.20
C LEU A 173 7.34 16.85 -6.50
N THR A 174 6.35 17.37 -7.22
CA THR A 174 6.58 18.16 -8.45
C THR A 174 6.97 19.61 -8.16
N LEU A 175 6.44 20.22 -7.10
CA LEU A 175 6.75 21.61 -6.71
C LEU A 175 8.07 21.70 -5.93
N SER A 176 8.36 20.69 -5.12
CA SER A 176 9.56 20.62 -4.27
C SER A 176 10.27 19.28 -4.49
N PRO A 177 11.04 19.13 -5.59
CA PRO A 177 11.84 17.95 -5.85
C PRO A 177 12.75 17.64 -4.65
N PRO A 178 12.80 16.40 -4.15
CA PRO A 178 13.71 16.04 -3.07
C PRO A 178 15.16 16.31 -3.52
N GLN A 179 15.84 17.24 -2.83
CA GLN A 179 17.18 17.73 -3.19
C GLN A 179 18.32 16.78 -2.77
N SER A 180 18.06 15.77 -1.93
CA SER A 180 19.06 14.83 -1.44
C SER A 180 18.79 13.39 -1.91
N SER A 181 19.84 12.74 -2.44
CA SER A 181 19.83 11.34 -2.89
C SER A 181 19.74 10.32 -1.75
N ASP A 182 19.94 10.74 -0.50
CA ASP A 182 19.91 9.89 0.69
C ASP A 182 18.90 10.40 1.71
N PHE A 183 17.76 9.71 1.83
CA PHE A 183 16.83 9.85 2.96
C PHE A 183 17.38 9.27 4.28
N PHE A 184 18.57 8.66 4.25
CA PHE A 184 19.13 7.84 5.34
C PHE A 184 20.53 8.27 5.84
N LYS A 185 21.10 9.36 5.31
CA LYS A 185 22.32 9.94 5.87
C LYS A 185 22.02 10.71 7.14
#